data_AF-H6L0C2-F1
#
_entry.id   AF-H6L0C2-F1
#
_cell.length_a   1.000
_cell.length_b   1.000
_cell.length_c   1.000
_cell.angle_alpha   90.00
_cell.angle_beta   90.00
_cell.angle_gamma   90.00
#
_symmetry.space_group_name_H-M   'P 1'
#
loop_
_entity.id
_entity.type
_entity.pdbx_description
1 polymer ?
#
loop_
_entity_poly.entity_id
_entity_poly.type
_entity_poly.pdbx_seq_one_letter_code
_entity_poly.pdbx_strand_id
1 'polypeptide(L)'
;MQLIPKPAPIFSNYLLSIGILALLLGRSWQAAFADLPWRAFFWNQTIWQAFLSEEDYLLFFQEDYINFFSWGMAIFWSICALLLPFFKQRFLAYTASLSLLFLALLFALSKNLQAPQFWEYSLQVCWPLLFVLTARQKWLLWATGICFTAHACYALGLYPPPVDWLNYCMSFLHLSAAAAKDFLFFMGLLDVLAVALLFWPKSRNLGLIYCFSWGLITALARPLANSYAFLDLGDFTLYFSEFLVRFPHFLGPLYLLLFARR
;
A
#
# COMPACT_ATOMS: atom_id res chain seq x y z
N MET A 1 -30.98 -20.93 4.59
CA MET A 1 -30.68 -20.05 5.73
C MET A 1 -29.88 -18.85 5.22
N GLN A 2 -30.58 -17.77 4.82
CA GLN A 2 -29.92 -16.55 4.35
C GLN A 2 -29.33 -15.82 5.56
N LEU A 3 -28.00 -15.71 5.61
CA LEU A 3 -27.31 -14.88 6.59
C LEU A 3 -27.63 -13.41 6.29
N ILE A 4 -28.69 -12.87 6.89
CA ILE A 4 -28.93 -11.43 6.91
C ILE A 4 -27.69 -10.81 7.56
N PRO A 5 -26.91 -9.98 6.85
CA PRO A 5 -25.77 -9.33 7.46
C PRO A 5 -26.32 -8.31 8.47
N LYS A 6 -26.23 -8.62 9.77
CA LYS A 6 -26.37 -7.59 10.81
C LYS A 6 -25.55 -6.36 10.40
N PRO A 7 -26.11 -5.14 10.50
CA PRO A 7 -25.40 -3.93 10.13
C PRO A 7 -24.05 -3.92 10.85
N ALA A 8 -22.97 -3.67 10.09
CA ALA A 8 -21.66 -3.51 10.69
C ALA A 8 -21.78 -2.42 11.78
N PRO A 9 -21.27 -2.67 12.99
CA PRO A 9 -21.36 -1.70 14.08
C PRO A 9 -20.80 -0.36 13.60
N ILE A 10 -21.36 0.76 14.04
CA ILE A 10 -20.96 2.12 13.66
C ILE A 10 -19.42 2.29 13.69
N PHE A 11 -18.78 1.67 14.69
CA PHE A 11 -17.33 1.60 14.87
C PHE A 11 -16.56 0.99 13.68
N SER A 12 -17.12 -0.01 12.99
CA SER A 12 -16.53 -0.59 11.78
C SER A 12 -16.43 0.42 10.64
N ASN A 13 -17.38 1.34 10.52
CA ASN A 13 -17.32 2.35 9.45
C ASN A 13 -16.27 3.42 9.77
N TYR A 14 -16.10 3.81 11.04
CA TYR A 14 -15.06 4.75 11.44
C TYR A 14 -13.65 4.22 11.14
N LEU A 15 -13.38 2.93 11.44
CA LEU A 15 -12.07 2.35 11.16
C LEU A 15 -11.74 2.35 9.66
N LEU A 16 -12.73 2.02 8.81
CA LEU A 16 -12.58 2.09 7.37
C LEU A 16 -12.37 3.54 6.90
N SER A 17 -13.12 4.50 7.45
CA SER A 17 -13.00 5.94 7.13
C SER A 17 -11.60 6.45 7.42
N ILE A 18 -11.05 6.12 8.60
CA ILE A 18 -9.68 6.50 8.98
C ILE A 18 -8.68 5.95 7.98
N GLY A 19 -8.80 4.67 7.60
CA GLY A 19 -7.89 4.08 6.62
C GLY A 19 -8.05 4.67 5.22
N ILE A 20 -9.26 5.06 4.79
CA ILE A 20 -9.46 5.78 3.51
C ILE A 20 -8.81 7.16 3.56
N LEU A 21 -9.08 7.92 4.62
CA LEU A 21 -8.54 9.27 4.79
C LEU A 21 -7.01 9.23 4.77
N ALA A 22 -6.40 8.37 5.59
CA ALA A 22 -4.95 8.22 5.62
C ALA A 22 -4.40 7.76 4.27
N LEU A 23 -4.95 6.69 3.68
CA LEU A 23 -4.46 6.16 2.40
C LEU A 23 -4.51 7.22 1.29
N LEU A 24 -5.67 7.83 1.07
CA LEU A 24 -5.89 8.70 -0.07
C LEU A 24 -5.29 10.09 0.12
N LEU A 25 -5.24 10.62 1.36
CA LEU A 25 -4.48 11.85 1.63
C LEU A 25 -2.97 11.63 1.52
N GLY A 26 -2.46 10.49 2.01
CA GLY A 26 -1.06 10.12 1.84
C GLY A 26 -0.69 9.97 0.37
N ARG A 27 -1.53 9.31 -0.43
CA ARG A 27 -1.32 9.18 -1.88
C ARG A 27 -1.47 10.50 -2.62
N SER A 28 -2.41 11.34 -2.21
CA SER A 28 -2.55 12.70 -2.75
C SER A 28 -1.30 13.53 -2.51
N TRP A 29 -0.76 13.51 -1.29
CA TRP A 29 0.50 14.17 -0.96
C TRP A 29 1.65 13.66 -1.84
N GLN A 30 1.79 12.34 -1.94
CA GLN A 30 2.82 11.74 -2.78
C GLN A 30 2.64 12.10 -4.26
N ALA A 31 1.41 12.25 -4.75
CA ALA A 31 1.17 12.67 -6.12
C ALA A 31 1.51 14.14 -6.37
N ALA A 32 1.36 15.00 -5.37
CA ALA A 32 1.63 16.44 -5.49
C ALA A 32 3.12 16.77 -5.29
N PHE A 33 3.79 16.07 -4.37
CA PHE A 33 5.10 16.48 -3.85
C PHE A 33 6.16 15.37 -3.89
N ALA A 34 5.77 14.12 -4.09
CA ALA A 34 6.71 13.04 -4.31
C ALA A 34 6.69 12.63 -5.79
N ASP A 35 7.73 11.92 -6.21
CA ASP A 35 7.77 11.43 -7.58
C ASP A 35 7.02 10.10 -7.70
N LEU A 36 5.84 10.14 -8.34
CA LEU A 36 5.14 8.91 -8.71
C LEU A 36 5.82 8.26 -9.93
N PRO A 37 5.76 6.93 -10.09
CA PRO A 37 6.48 6.20 -11.14
C PRO A 37 5.88 6.35 -12.55
N TRP A 38 5.36 7.53 -12.92
CA TRP A 38 4.83 7.84 -14.24
C TRP A 38 5.88 7.68 -15.34
N ARG A 39 7.14 8.05 -15.05
CA ARG A 39 8.27 7.89 -15.97
C ARG A 39 8.47 6.43 -16.38
N ALA A 40 8.21 5.48 -15.48
CA ALA A 40 8.32 4.05 -15.80
C ALA A 40 7.32 3.59 -16.89
N PHE A 41 6.26 4.36 -17.12
CA PHE A 41 5.28 4.11 -18.17
C PHE A 41 5.47 5.03 -19.38
N PHE A 42 5.52 6.34 -19.17
CA PHE A 42 5.65 7.32 -20.27
C PHE A 42 7.02 7.27 -20.94
N TRP A 43 8.10 7.06 -20.18
CA TRP A 43 9.46 6.96 -20.72
C TRP A 43 9.86 5.53 -21.11
N ASN A 44 8.89 4.63 -21.21
CA ASN A 44 9.12 3.28 -21.71
C ASN A 44 8.82 3.22 -23.22
N GLN A 45 9.83 3.48 -24.03
CA GLN A 45 9.71 3.48 -25.49
C GLN A 45 9.17 2.15 -26.04
N THR A 46 9.47 1.01 -25.40
CA THR A 46 8.97 -0.30 -25.82
C THR A 46 7.45 -0.41 -25.76
N ILE A 47 6.80 0.27 -24.80
CA ILE A 47 5.34 0.32 -24.72
C ILE A 47 4.75 1.15 -25.87
N TRP A 48 5.41 2.26 -26.21
CA TRP A 48 4.83 3.29 -27.09
C TRP A 48 5.21 3.18 -28.56
N GLN A 49 6.30 2.50 -28.89
CA GLN A 49 6.77 2.31 -30.28
C GLN A 49 5.74 1.61 -31.20
N ALA A 50 4.76 0.91 -30.63
CA ALA A 50 3.66 0.30 -31.38
C ALA A 50 2.59 1.32 -31.81
N PHE A 51 2.56 2.49 -31.18
CA PHE A 51 1.51 3.50 -31.33
C PHE A 51 2.02 4.84 -31.87
N LEU A 52 3.29 5.17 -31.63
CA LEU A 52 3.89 6.45 -31.95
C LEU A 52 5.21 6.27 -32.71
N SER A 53 5.51 7.20 -33.61
CA SER A 53 6.86 7.34 -34.16
C SER A 53 7.83 7.79 -33.06
N GLU A 54 9.13 7.60 -33.27
CA GLU A 54 10.15 8.05 -32.31
C GLU A 54 10.13 9.58 -32.10
N GLU A 55 9.87 10.34 -33.16
CA GLU A 55 9.75 11.79 -33.10
C GLU A 55 8.52 12.22 -32.29
N ASP A 56 7.35 11.62 -32.56
CA ASP A 56 6.13 11.89 -31.80
C ASP A 56 6.29 11.50 -30.32
N TYR A 57 6.94 10.36 -30.05
CA TYR A 57 7.20 9.87 -28.72
C TYR A 57 7.97 10.88 -27.85
N LEU A 58 9.06 11.44 -28.38
CA LEU A 58 9.87 12.44 -27.70
C LEU A 58 9.11 13.76 -27.49
N LEU A 59 8.21 14.11 -28.42
CA LEU A 59 7.38 15.31 -28.30
C LEU A 59 6.29 15.17 -27.23
N PHE A 60 5.64 14.00 -27.14
CA PHE A 60 4.47 13.78 -26.25
C PHE A 60 4.83 13.53 -24.79
N PHE A 61 5.97 12.90 -24.48
CA PHE A 61 6.29 12.49 -23.11
C PHE A 61 7.28 13.43 -22.40
N GLN A 62 7.00 14.72 -22.50
CA GLN A 62 7.71 15.77 -21.77
C GLN A 62 7.33 15.79 -20.28
N GLU A 63 8.22 16.38 -19.47
CA GLU A 63 8.06 16.50 -18.01
C GLU A 63 6.75 17.19 -17.59
N ASP A 64 6.30 18.20 -18.34
CA ASP A 64 5.07 18.93 -18.02
C ASP A 64 3.82 18.04 -18.04
N TYR A 65 3.76 17.05 -18.93
CA TYR A 65 2.66 16.09 -18.97
C TYR A 65 2.70 15.15 -17.76
N ILE A 66 3.89 14.68 -17.37
CA ILE A 66 4.07 13.84 -16.19
C ILE A 66 3.60 14.59 -14.93
N ASN A 67 3.99 15.85 -14.80
CA ASN A 67 3.57 16.72 -13.71
C ASN A 67 2.05 16.96 -13.73
N PHE A 68 1.45 17.17 -14.90
CA PHE A 68 0.00 17.31 -15.06
C PHE A 68 -0.75 16.06 -14.56
N PHE A 69 -0.32 14.85 -14.94
CA PHE A 69 -0.92 13.60 -14.47
C PHE A 69 -0.75 13.42 -12.95
N SER A 70 0.41 13.79 -12.41
CA SER A 70 0.71 13.72 -10.97
C SER A 70 -0.22 14.62 -10.17
N TRP A 71 -0.34 15.90 -10.54
CA TRP A 71 -1.26 16.84 -9.90
C TRP A 71 -2.74 16.47 -10.10
N GLY A 72 -3.11 15.97 -11.28
CA GLY A 72 -4.45 15.45 -11.54
C GLY A 72 -4.82 14.31 -10.59
N MET A 73 -3.89 13.38 -10.34
CA MET A 73 -4.07 12.30 -9.38
C MET A 73 -4.10 12.78 -7.93
N ALA A 74 -3.30 13.80 -7.58
CA ALA A 74 -3.35 14.42 -6.27
C ALA A 74 -4.74 14.98 -5.96
N ILE A 75 -5.28 15.79 -6.88
CA ILE A 75 -6.62 16.37 -6.76
C ILE A 75 -7.68 15.28 -6.69
N PHE A 76 -7.61 14.28 -7.58
CA PHE A 76 -8.55 13.17 -7.61
C PHE A 76 -8.60 12.39 -6.28
N TRP A 77 -7.44 12.01 -5.74
CA TRP A 77 -7.38 11.31 -4.46
C TRP A 77 -7.80 12.17 -3.27
N SER A 78 -7.50 13.48 -3.27
CA SER A 78 -8.03 14.42 -2.28
C SER A 78 -9.57 14.45 -2.28
N ILE A 79 -10.20 14.54 -3.46
CA ILE A 79 -11.66 14.51 -3.58
C ILE A 79 -12.21 13.18 -3.07
N CYS A 80 -11.60 12.06 -3.44
CA CYS A 80 -12.02 10.74 -2.96
C CYS A 80 -11.87 10.61 -1.44
N ALA A 81 -10.77 11.11 -0.85
CA ALA A 81 -10.55 11.11 0.58
C ALA A 81 -11.63 11.89 1.34
N LEU A 82 -12.02 13.05 0.81
CA LEU A 82 -13.03 13.92 1.43
C LEU A 82 -14.45 13.42 1.26
N LEU A 83 -14.79 12.75 0.15
CA LEU A 83 -16.17 12.37 -0.15
C LEU A 83 -16.53 10.94 0.27
N LEU A 84 -15.61 9.98 0.11
CA LEU A 84 -15.92 8.56 0.36
C LEU A 84 -16.36 8.24 1.79
N PRO A 85 -15.70 8.75 2.85
CA PRO A 85 -16.08 8.47 4.24
C PRO A 85 -17.53 8.87 4.58
N PHE A 86 -18.06 9.90 3.93
CA PHE A 86 -19.36 10.49 4.25
C PHE A 86 -20.46 9.97 3.32
N PHE A 87 -20.20 9.90 2.01
CA PHE A 87 -21.24 9.64 1.01
C PHE A 87 -21.27 8.19 0.51
N LYS A 88 -20.22 7.39 0.79
CA LYS A 88 -20.13 5.97 0.39
C LYS A 88 -20.46 5.71 -1.09
N GLN A 89 -20.07 6.64 -1.96
CA GLN A 89 -20.41 6.59 -3.37
C GLN A 89 -19.67 5.44 -4.08
N ARG A 90 -20.43 4.55 -4.72
CA ARG A 90 -19.88 3.37 -5.41
C ARG A 90 -18.91 3.74 -6.53
N PHE A 91 -19.29 4.73 -7.33
CA PHE A 91 -18.46 5.18 -8.44
C PHE A 91 -17.08 5.64 -7.94
N LEU A 92 -17.04 6.53 -6.94
CA LEU A 92 -15.79 7.01 -6.34
C LEU A 92 -14.97 5.86 -5.73
N ALA A 93 -15.60 4.87 -5.10
CA ALA A 93 -14.88 3.76 -4.50
C ALA A 93 -14.21 2.88 -5.57
N TYR A 94 -14.92 2.61 -6.68
CA TYR A 94 -14.38 1.84 -7.80
C TYR A 94 -13.29 2.59 -8.53
N THR A 95 -13.48 3.87 -8.84
CA THR A 95 -12.46 4.67 -9.54
C THR A 95 -11.22 4.91 -8.68
N ALA A 96 -11.38 5.16 -7.37
CA ALA A 96 -10.25 5.24 -6.44
C ALA A 96 -9.45 3.93 -6.43
N SER A 97 -10.13 2.78 -6.31
CA SER A 97 -9.46 1.47 -6.29
C SER A 97 -8.79 1.13 -7.62
N LEU A 98 -9.44 1.45 -8.75
CA LEU A 98 -8.86 1.26 -10.07
C LEU A 98 -7.60 2.12 -10.27
N SER A 99 -7.62 3.37 -9.79
CA SER A 99 -6.45 4.24 -9.87
C SER A 99 -5.29 3.76 -8.99
N LEU A 100 -5.58 3.18 -7.81
CA LEU A 100 -4.55 2.56 -6.95
C LEU A 100 -4.01 1.26 -7.56
N LEU A 101 -4.85 0.52 -8.28
CA LEU A 101 -4.43 -0.67 -9.02
C LEU A 101 -3.49 -0.27 -10.16
N PHE A 102 -3.83 0.79 -10.89
CA PHE A 102 -2.96 1.35 -11.91
C PHE A 102 -1.63 1.84 -11.32
N LEU A 103 -1.67 2.53 -10.17
CA LEU A 103 -0.47 2.91 -9.44
C LEU A 103 0.40 1.70 -9.06
N ALA A 104 -0.21 0.61 -8.57
CA ALA A 104 0.52 -0.62 -8.25
C ALA A 104 1.24 -1.21 -9.48
N LEU A 105 0.61 -1.14 -10.65
CA LEU A 105 1.22 -1.54 -11.92
C LEU A 105 2.40 -0.62 -12.28
N LEU A 106 2.27 0.69 -12.11
CA LEU A 106 3.38 1.63 -12.37
C LEU A 106 4.59 1.35 -11.45
N PHE A 107 4.35 1.06 -10.17
CA PHE A 107 5.43 0.64 -9.27
C PHE A 107 6.05 -0.70 -9.68
N ALA A 108 5.25 -1.66 -10.13
CA ALA A 108 5.79 -2.91 -10.65
C ALA A 108 6.64 -2.66 -11.91
N LEU A 109 6.18 -1.81 -12.83
CA LEU A 109 6.94 -1.41 -14.02
C LEU A 109 8.29 -0.76 -13.65
N SER A 110 8.32 0.13 -12.66
CA SER A 110 9.58 0.75 -12.19
C SER A 110 10.53 -0.25 -11.52
N LYS A 111 10.04 -1.44 -11.18
CA LYS A 111 10.82 -2.57 -10.64
C LYS A 111 10.92 -3.73 -11.62
N ASN A 112 10.87 -3.49 -12.93
CA ASN A 112 10.98 -4.53 -13.96
C ASN A 112 9.94 -5.65 -13.82
N LEU A 113 8.70 -5.29 -13.51
CA LEU A 113 7.55 -6.18 -13.35
C LEU A 113 7.74 -7.29 -12.29
N GLN A 114 8.50 -7.00 -11.23
CA GLN A 114 8.56 -7.88 -10.06
C GLN A 114 7.18 -8.06 -9.46
N ALA A 115 6.62 -9.27 -9.54
CA ALA A 115 5.26 -9.56 -9.09
C ALA A 115 5.00 -9.17 -7.62
N PRO A 116 5.92 -9.38 -6.65
CA PRO A 116 5.69 -8.93 -5.28
C PRO A 116 5.42 -7.43 -5.15
N GLN A 117 6.09 -6.58 -5.94
CA GLN A 117 5.86 -5.13 -5.94
C GLN A 117 4.39 -4.79 -6.24
N PHE A 118 3.77 -5.49 -7.18
CA PHE A 118 2.35 -5.29 -7.50
C PHE A 118 1.44 -5.76 -6.35
N TRP A 119 1.74 -6.96 -5.83
CA TRP A 119 0.91 -7.62 -4.81
C TRP A 119 1.00 -6.96 -3.42
N GLU A 120 2.09 -6.25 -3.11
CA GLU A 120 2.23 -5.43 -1.90
C GLU A 120 1.07 -4.42 -1.76
N TYR A 121 0.58 -3.89 -2.89
CA TYR A 121 -0.45 -2.86 -2.91
C TYR A 121 -1.87 -3.42 -2.76
N SER A 122 -2.04 -4.74 -2.67
CA SER A 122 -3.36 -5.40 -2.57
C SER A 122 -4.26 -4.82 -1.47
N LEU A 123 -3.72 -4.54 -0.28
CA LEU A 123 -4.48 -3.92 0.81
C LEU A 123 -4.92 -2.48 0.49
N GLN A 124 -4.08 -1.71 -0.19
CA GLN A 124 -4.40 -0.34 -0.59
C GLN A 124 -5.48 -0.33 -1.67
N VAL A 125 -5.36 -1.20 -2.68
CA VAL A 125 -6.36 -1.35 -3.75
C VAL A 125 -7.71 -1.79 -3.20
N CYS A 126 -7.72 -2.75 -2.27
CA CYS A 126 -8.98 -3.25 -1.69
C CYS A 126 -9.64 -2.23 -0.75
N TRP A 127 -8.88 -1.33 -0.12
CA TRP A 127 -9.39 -0.50 0.96
C TRP A 127 -10.61 0.36 0.59
N PRO A 128 -10.61 1.13 -0.52
CA PRO A 128 -11.79 1.93 -0.89
C PRO A 128 -13.00 1.04 -1.23
N LEU A 129 -12.78 -0.15 -1.81
CA LEU A 129 -13.86 -1.10 -2.11
C LEU A 129 -14.57 -1.61 -0.84
N LEU A 130 -13.89 -1.65 0.30
CA LEU A 130 -14.48 -2.15 1.54
C LEU A 130 -15.69 -1.31 1.99
N PHE A 131 -15.88 -0.08 1.53
CA PHE A 131 -17.09 0.69 1.86
C PHE A 131 -18.33 0.25 1.11
N VAL A 132 -18.17 -0.43 -0.03
CA VAL A 132 -19.26 -0.72 -0.97
C VAL A 132 -19.51 -2.21 -1.16
N LEU A 133 -18.50 -3.05 -0.87
CA LEU A 133 -18.63 -4.50 -0.93
C LEU A 133 -19.45 -5.07 0.24
N THR A 134 -20.17 -6.16 -0.01
CA THR A 134 -20.92 -6.93 1.00
C THR A 134 -20.04 -7.97 1.70
N ALA A 135 -19.11 -8.61 0.97
CA ALA A 135 -18.21 -9.66 1.47
C ALA A 135 -16.84 -9.13 1.95
N ARG A 136 -16.83 -7.98 2.64
CA ARG A 136 -15.62 -7.20 3.02
C ARG A 136 -14.55 -8.05 3.69
N GLN A 137 -14.95 -8.93 4.60
CA GLN A 137 -14.04 -9.73 5.42
C GLN A 137 -13.25 -10.76 4.61
N LYS A 138 -13.90 -11.43 3.64
CA LYS A 138 -13.23 -12.42 2.78
C LYS A 138 -12.18 -11.73 1.92
N TRP A 139 -12.54 -10.65 1.24
CA TRP A 139 -11.62 -9.89 0.39
C TRP A 139 -10.45 -9.31 1.17
N LEU A 140 -10.72 -8.77 2.36
CA LEU A 140 -9.67 -8.23 3.22
C LEU A 140 -8.73 -9.32 3.76
N LEU A 141 -9.25 -10.52 4.06
CA LEU A 141 -8.42 -11.67 4.45
C LEU A 141 -7.44 -12.04 3.34
N TRP A 142 -7.92 -12.15 2.09
CA TRP A 142 -7.09 -12.43 0.93
C TRP A 142 -6.07 -11.32 0.65
N ALA A 143 -6.50 -10.05 0.66
CA ALA A 143 -5.60 -8.92 0.46
C ALA A 143 -4.50 -8.88 1.53
N THR A 144 -4.83 -9.18 2.79
CA THR A 144 -3.84 -9.28 3.87
C THR A 144 -2.83 -10.39 3.57
N GLY A 145 -3.29 -11.59 3.22
CA GLY A 145 -2.40 -12.70 2.91
C GLY A 145 -1.51 -12.45 1.69
N ILE A 146 -2.04 -11.81 0.64
CA ILE A 146 -1.30 -11.45 -0.57
C ILE A 146 -0.21 -10.42 -0.26
N CYS A 147 -0.56 -9.36 0.47
CA CYS A 147 0.38 -8.31 0.88
C CYS A 147 1.56 -8.87 1.69
N PHE A 148 1.29 -9.68 2.72
CA PHE A 148 2.35 -10.26 3.55
C PHE A 148 3.15 -11.36 2.82
N THR A 149 2.54 -12.09 1.90
CA THR A 149 3.30 -12.98 0.99
C THR A 149 4.27 -12.18 0.12
N ALA A 150 3.85 -11.03 -0.40
CA ALA A 150 4.73 -10.15 -1.17
C ALA A 150 5.90 -9.62 -0.34
N HIS A 151 5.65 -9.22 0.91
CA HIS A 151 6.72 -8.85 1.84
C HIS A 151 7.72 -10.00 2.08
N ALA A 152 7.20 -11.20 2.34
CA ALA A 152 8.02 -12.39 2.54
C ALA A 152 8.94 -12.67 1.33
N CYS A 153 8.44 -12.51 0.11
CA CYS A 153 9.25 -12.71 -1.10
C CYS A 153 10.49 -11.79 -1.14
N TYR A 154 10.35 -10.53 -0.77
CA TYR A 154 11.47 -9.59 -0.69
C TYR A 154 12.39 -9.90 0.50
N ALA A 155 11.80 -10.13 1.67
CA ALA A 155 12.52 -10.36 2.91
C ALA A 155 13.36 -11.65 2.88
N LEU A 156 12.86 -12.71 2.24
CA LEU A 156 13.56 -13.98 2.04
C LEU A 156 14.60 -13.95 0.91
N GLY A 157 14.71 -12.84 0.17
CA GLY A 157 15.66 -12.70 -0.92
C GLY A 157 15.28 -13.42 -2.21
N LEU A 158 14.01 -13.82 -2.39
CA LEU A 158 13.52 -14.32 -3.70
C LEU A 158 13.59 -13.22 -4.77
N TYR A 159 13.49 -11.98 -4.32
CA TYR A 159 13.75 -10.77 -5.10
C TYR A 159 14.69 -9.85 -4.30
N PRO A 160 15.45 -8.96 -4.96
CA PRO A 160 16.27 -7.99 -4.26
C PRO A 160 15.42 -7.15 -3.29
N PRO A 161 15.72 -7.14 -1.99
CA PRO A 161 14.95 -6.36 -1.03
C PRO A 161 15.09 -4.86 -1.34
N PRO A 162 14.05 -4.06 -1.09
CA PRO A 162 14.15 -2.60 -1.21
C PRO A 162 15.29 -2.07 -0.35
N VAL A 163 16.13 -1.20 -0.91
CA VAL A 163 17.27 -0.59 -0.22
C VAL A 163 16.81 0.12 1.05
N ASP A 164 15.66 0.79 0.99
CA ASP A 164 15.09 1.49 2.14
C ASP A 164 14.79 0.55 3.32
N TRP A 165 14.42 -0.71 3.08
CA TRP A 165 14.14 -1.64 4.18
C TRP A 165 15.40 -1.97 4.97
N LEU A 166 16.53 -2.15 4.26
CA LEU A 166 17.83 -2.34 4.90
C LEU A 166 18.23 -1.08 5.67
N ASN A 167 18.08 0.09 5.05
CA ASN A 167 18.38 1.38 5.68
C ASN A 167 17.53 1.59 6.95
N TYR A 168 16.24 1.25 6.91
CA TYR A 168 15.38 1.35 8.09
C TYR A 168 15.84 0.42 9.22
N CYS A 169 16.23 -0.82 8.90
CA CYS A 169 16.76 -1.73 9.92
C CYS A 169 18.08 -1.20 10.50
N MET A 170 18.98 -0.70 9.66
CA MET A 170 20.26 -0.15 10.10
C MET A 170 20.07 1.10 10.97
N SER A 171 19.21 2.03 10.58
CA SER A 171 18.99 3.29 11.30
C SER A 171 18.16 3.11 12.57
N PHE A 172 17.06 2.34 12.50
CA PHE A 172 16.11 2.20 13.61
C PHE A 172 16.56 1.17 14.66
N LEU A 173 17.20 0.07 14.22
CA LEU A 173 17.65 -1.01 15.12
C LEU A 173 19.17 -0.97 15.38
N HIS A 174 19.88 0.00 14.79
CA HIS A 174 21.35 0.13 14.90
C HIS A 174 22.12 -1.13 14.47
N LEU A 175 21.61 -1.83 13.45
CA LEU A 175 22.22 -3.05 12.93
C LEU A 175 23.26 -2.75 11.85
N SER A 176 24.24 -3.65 11.70
CA SER A 176 25.10 -3.67 10.51
C SER A 176 24.30 -4.11 9.27
N ALA A 177 24.79 -3.83 8.07
CA ALA A 177 24.11 -4.26 6.83
C ALA A 177 23.93 -5.79 6.75
N ALA A 178 24.88 -6.58 7.28
CA ALA A 178 24.75 -8.03 7.36
C ALA A 178 23.65 -8.44 8.35
N ALA A 179 23.68 -7.89 9.57
CA ALA A 179 22.65 -8.17 10.57
C ALA A 179 21.24 -7.70 10.15
N ALA A 180 21.15 -6.60 9.39
CA ALA A 180 19.89 -6.13 8.81
C ALA A 180 19.32 -7.12 7.77
N LYS A 181 20.18 -7.73 6.94
CA LYS A 181 19.76 -8.79 6.01
C LYS A 181 19.28 -10.03 6.75
N ASP A 182 20.02 -10.47 7.76
CA ASP A 182 19.63 -11.65 8.58
C ASP A 182 18.31 -11.40 9.32
N PHE A 183 18.15 -10.19 9.87
CA PHE A 183 16.90 -9.76 10.49
C PHE A 183 15.73 -9.78 9.51
N LEU A 184 15.89 -9.17 8.31
CA LEU A 184 14.84 -9.21 7.29
C LEU A 184 14.52 -10.64 6.87
N PHE A 185 15.52 -11.50 6.69
CA PHE A 185 15.29 -12.90 6.38
C PHE A 185 14.43 -13.60 7.45
N PHE A 186 14.74 -13.38 8.73
CA PHE A 186 13.94 -13.91 9.83
C PHE A 186 12.51 -13.36 9.83
N MET A 187 12.32 -12.05 9.59
CA MET A 187 10.99 -11.45 9.45
C MET A 187 10.23 -12.03 8.24
N GLY A 188 10.90 -12.35 7.15
CA GLY A 188 10.32 -13.03 6.00
C GLY A 188 9.78 -14.42 6.35
N LEU A 189 10.50 -15.19 7.19
CA LEU A 189 10.01 -16.49 7.69
C LEU A 189 8.76 -16.31 8.57
N LEU A 190 8.74 -15.28 9.41
CA LEU A 190 7.58 -14.96 10.23
C LEU A 190 6.37 -14.50 9.38
N ASP A 191 6.59 -13.75 8.31
CA ASP A 191 5.54 -13.37 7.36
C ASP A 191 4.90 -14.62 6.71
N VAL A 192 5.70 -15.59 6.27
CA VAL A 192 5.19 -16.88 5.74
C VAL A 192 4.38 -17.63 6.79
N LEU A 193 4.90 -17.74 8.01
CA LEU A 193 4.18 -18.38 9.11
C LEU A 193 2.86 -17.66 9.39
N ALA A 194 2.87 -16.33 9.44
CA ALA A 194 1.68 -15.55 9.70
C ALA A 194 0.60 -15.74 8.62
N VAL A 195 0.99 -15.80 7.34
CA VAL A 195 0.06 -16.12 6.25
C VAL A 195 -0.51 -17.54 6.40
N ALA A 196 0.32 -18.53 6.75
CA ALA A 196 -0.18 -19.88 7.01
C ALA A 196 -1.19 -19.91 8.17
N LEU A 197 -0.88 -19.21 9.28
CA LEU A 197 -1.77 -19.10 10.43
C LEU A 197 -3.06 -18.34 10.08
N LEU A 198 -2.99 -17.30 9.23
CA LEU A 198 -4.11 -16.47 8.79
C LEU A 198 -5.20 -17.29 8.09
N PHE A 199 -4.81 -18.24 7.25
CA PHE A 199 -5.74 -19.12 6.53
C PHE A 199 -6.14 -20.37 7.32
N TRP A 200 -5.50 -20.65 8.46
CA TRP A 200 -5.89 -21.73 9.35
C TRP A 200 -6.89 -21.26 10.43
N PRO A 201 -8.17 -21.68 10.42
CA PRO A 201 -9.22 -21.07 11.25
C PRO A 201 -8.92 -21.04 12.76
N LYS A 202 -8.27 -22.07 13.29
CA LYS A 202 -7.96 -22.18 14.73
C LYS A 202 -6.87 -21.21 15.20
N SER A 203 -5.98 -20.79 14.30
CA SER A 203 -4.83 -19.93 14.61
C SER A 203 -4.89 -18.56 13.92
N ARG A 204 -5.97 -18.28 13.17
CA ARG A 204 -6.15 -17.03 12.42
C ARG A 204 -5.86 -15.79 13.23
N ASN A 205 -6.31 -15.74 14.49
CA ASN A 205 -6.09 -14.58 15.33
C ASN A 205 -4.60 -14.34 15.62
N LEU A 206 -3.79 -15.40 15.74
CA LEU A 206 -2.34 -15.25 15.93
C LEU A 206 -1.69 -14.65 14.68
N GLY A 207 -2.04 -15.16 13.49
CA GLY A 207 -1.58 -14.59 12.23
C GLY A 207 -2.00 -13.13 12.05
N LEU A 208 -3.24 -12.80 12.38
CA LEU A 208 -3.73 -11.43 12.33
C LEU A 208 -3.06 -10.49 13.35
N ILE A 209 -2.79 -10.95 14.57
CA ILE A 209 -2.07 -10.17 15.58
C ILE A 209 -0.67 -9.84 15.07
N TYR A 210 0.03 -10.85 14.52
CA TYR A 210 1.33 -10.62 13.89
C TYR A 210 1.22 -9.61 12.75
N CYS A 211 0.30 -9.79 11.79
CA CYS A 211 0.14 -8.87 10.67
C CYS A 211 -0.19 -7.44 11.13
N PHE A 212 -1.02 -7.28 12.16
CA PHE A 212 -1.31 -5.99 12.77
C PHE A 212 -0.04 -5.36 13.35
N SER A 213 0.65 -6.07 14.24
CA SER A 213 1.85 -5.57 14.92
C SER A 213 2.96 -5.26 13.93
N TRP A 214 3.26 -6.17 13.01
CA TRP A 214 4.33 -5.99 12.04
C TRP A 214 3.99 -4.95 10.98
N GLY A 215 2.75 -4.90 10.50
CA GLY A 215 2.28 -3.83 9.61
C GLY A 215 2.37 -2.44 10.26
N LEU A 216 2.13 -2.34 11.57
CA LEU A 216 2.23 -1.09 12.31
C LEU A 216 3.69 -0.67 12.54
N ILE A 217 4.53 -1.60 13.00
CA ILE A 217 5.97 -1.35 13.23
C ILE A 217 6.63 -0.92 11.93
N THR A 218 6.38 -1.63 10.83
CA THR A 218 6.94 -1.27 9.52
C THR A 218 6.42 0.10 9.08
N ALA A 219 5.12 0.38 9.16
CA ALA A 219 4.59 1.70 8.82
C ALA A 219 5.26 2.83 9.64
N LEU A 220 5.44 2.65 10.94
CA LEU A 220 6.10 3.62 11.83
C LEU A 220 7.59 3.78 11.56
N ALA A 221 8.27 2.73 11.08
CA ALA A 221 9.69 2.79 10.78
C ALA A 221 10.03 3.86 9.72
N ARG A 222 9.09 4.25 8.84
CA ARG A 222 9.35 5.24 7.78
C ARG A 222 9.67 6.63 8.35
N PRO A 223 8.77 7.25 9.15
CA PRO A 223 9.09 8.53 9.79
C PRO A 223 10.13 8.39 10.91
N LEU A 224 10.22 7.22 11.59
CA LEU A 224 11.12 7.07 12.75
C LEU A 224 12.57 6.76 12.37
N ALA A 225 12.82 5.97 11.31
CA ALA A 225 14.17 5.63 10.88
C ALA A 225 14.87 6.82 10.19
N ASN A 226 14.09 7.78 9.68
CA ASN A 226 14.58 9.02 9.11
C ASN A 226 14.39 10.16 10.12
N SER A 227 14.84 9.98 11.36
CA SER A 227 14.62 10.95 12.44
C SER A 227 15.23 12.35 12.20
N TYR A 228 16.21 12.48 11.29
CA TYR A 228 16.64 13.79 10.79
C TYR A 228 15.57 14.52 9.98
N ALA A 229 14.54 13.80 9.48
CA ALA A 229 13.38 14.40 8.84
C ALA A 229 12.62 15.32 9.79
N PHE A 230 12.69 15.17 11.12
CA PHE A 230 12.08 16.15 12.02
C PHE A 230 12.77 17.53 11.99
N LEU A 231 13.96 17.63 11.38
CA LEU A 231 14.70 18.87 11.19
C LEU A 231 14.39 19.55 9.85
N ASP A 232 13.81 18.83 8.88
CA ASP A 232 13.36 19.37 7.60
C ASP A 232 11.89 19.03 7.33
N LEU A 233 11.07 20.07 7.17
CA LEU A 233 9.64 19.90 6.94
C LEU A 233 9.35 19.12 5.63
N GLY A 234 10.21 19.25 4.62
CA GLY A 234 10.10 18.50 3.37
C GLY A 234 10.21 17.00 3.60
N ASP A 235 11.32 16.55 4.19
CA ASP A 235 11.54 15.16 4.55
C ASP A 235 10.47 14.62 5.51
N PHE A 236 10.07 15.40 6.53
CA PHE A 236 9.03 14.95 7.47
C PHE A 236 7.73 14.63 6.74
N THR A 237 7.27 15.53 5.89
CA THR A 237 6.00 15.36 5.18
C THR A 237 6.05 14.23 4.17
N LEU A 238 7.20 14.00 3.51
CA LEU A 238 7.44 12.84 2.65
C LEU A 238 7.28 11.53 3.43
N TYR A 239 8.04 11.32 4.51
CA TYR A 239 7.98 10.06 5.27
C TYR A 239 6.67 9.90 6.06
N PHE A 240 6.03 11.01 6.44
CA PHE A 240 4.70 10.97 7.04
C PHE A 240 3.65 10.51 6.03
N SER A 241 3.70 11.00 4.79
CA SER A 241 2.81 10.50 3.72
C SER A 241 3.00 9.00 3.49
N GLU A 242 4.24 8.52 3.55
CA GLU A 242 4.58 7.11 3.47
C GLU A 242 4.01 6.25 4.62
N PHE A 243 3.92 6.81 5.82
CA PHE A 243 3.22 6.18 6.93
C PHE A 243 1.71 6.12 6.66
N LEU A 244 1.11 7.24 6.21
CA LEU A 244 -0.33 7.34 5.93
C LEU A 244 -0.81 6.33 4.87
N VAL A 245 -0.08 6.18 3.76
CA VAL A 245 -0.45 5.21 2.71
C VAL A 245 -0.39 3.76 3.18
N ARG A 246 0.28 3.49 4.31
CA ARG A 246 0.41 2.16 4.89
C ARG A 246 -0.64 1.83 5.94
N PHE A 247 -1.56 2.74 6.27
CA PHE A 247 -2.67 2.47 7.19
C PHE A 247 -3.43 1.17 6.90
N PRO A 248 -3.76 0.83 5.65
CA PRO A 248 -4.39 -0.45 5.33
C PRO A 248 -3.62 -1.69 5.81
N HIS A 249 -2.28 -1.61 5.93
CA HIS A 249 -1.40 -2.75 6.27
C HIS A 249 -1.59 -3.22 7.71
N PHE A 250 -1.88 -2.30 8.64
CA PHE A 250 -2.17 -2.66 10.03
C PHE A 250 -3.66 -2.56 10.36
N LEU A 251 -4.39 -1.60 9.77
CA LEU A 251 -5.83 -1.49 10.01
C LEU A 251 -6.60 -2.66 9.40
N GLY A 252 -6.13 -3.27 8.32
CA GLY A 252 -6.77 -4.44 7.72
C GLY A 252 -6.81 -5.65 8.66
N PRO A 253 -5.65 -6.12 9.14
CA PRO A 253 -5.60 -7.16 10.15
C PRO A 253 -6.38 -6.81 11.42
N LEU A 254 -6.29 -5.56 11.91
CA LEU A 254 -7.06 -5.11 13.07
C LEU A 254 -8.57 -5.15 12.82
N TYR A 255 -9.03 -4.72 11.65
CA TYR A 255 -10.44 -4.80 11.25
C TYR A 255 -10.92 -6.26 11.26
N LEU A 256 -10.13 -7.18 10.72
CA LEU A 256 -10.45 -8.60 10.75
C LEU A 256 -10.48 -9.15 12.19
N LEU A 257 -9.54 -8.78 13.06
CA LEU A 257 -9.55 -9.20 14.47
C LEU A 257 -10.81 -8.76 15.21
N LEU A 258 -11.26 -7.54 14.98
CA LEU A 258 -12.39 -6.94 15.71
C LEU A 258 -13.75 -7.34 15.15
N PHE A 259 -13.84 -7.58 13.83
CA PHE A 259 -15.14 -7.71 13.16
C PHE A 259 -15.33 -9.00 12.35
N ALA A 260 -14.27 -9.78 12.08
CA ALA A 260 -14.44 -11.06 11.39
C ALA A 260 -15.27 -12.01 12.26
N ARG A 261 -16.34 -12.56 11.68
CA ARG A 261 -17.12 -13.58 12.39
C ARG A 261 -16.29 -14.86 12.45
N ARG A 262 -16.26 -15.47 13.64
CA ARG A 262 -15.65 -16.78 13.88
C ARG A 262 -16.43 -17.86 13.13
#